data_AF-A0A7J7BTN1-F1
#
_entry.id   AF-A0A7J7BTN1-F1
#
_cell.length_a   1.000
_cell.length_b   1.000
_cell.length_c   1.000
_cell.angle_alpha   90.00
_cell.angle_beta   90.00
_cell.angle_gamma   90.00
#
_symmetry.space_group_name_H-M   'P 1'
#
loop_
_entity.id
_entity.type
_entity.pdbx_description
1 polymer ?
#
loop_
_entity_poly.entity_id
_entity_poly.type
_entity_poly.pdbx_seq_one_letter_code
_entity_poly.pdbx_strand_id
1 'polypeptide(L)'
;MWKMSKVPQCQGKFLDVNQALEVARFDIQYCDWRARQDVLTIMHLHEKVVEVLNPLAREYKSIGTLKKELAGLQEELAQAHTQVHISEARVETALDKLAYMEELVNDRLLPDRITAEADLPSPSPSMSSTSLEAVNKKLPRKSLNVSGPVQPYHPRLKNFWYPLAFSADLKDDTMIPIGCFEEPWVVFRGKDGKPGCVQNTCAHRACPLHLGSVNEGRIQCPYHGWEYSTDGKCEKMPSTRLVNVKIKSLPCFEKDGLIWIWPGNDPLAATLPSLQPPLGFCVHAEIVIELPVEHGLLLDNLLDLAHAPFTHTSTFAKGWAVPSLVKFLTPASGLQGYWDPYPIDMEFQPPCMVLSTIGISKPGKLEGQNAQQCSTHLHQLHVCLPSSRQKTRLLYRMSLDFAPMLKHVPFMRYLWRHFTEQVHYLF
;
A
#
# COMPACT_ATOMS: atom_id res chain seq x y z
N MET A 1 14.92 41.75 64.85
CA MET A 1 13.76 41.15 65.52
C MET A 1 12.81 40.60 64.44
N TRP A 2 12.56 39.28 64.46
CA TRP A 2 11.34 38.58 63.97
C TRP A 2 10.94 38.75 62.50
N LYS A 3 10.47 37.75 61.74
CA LYS A 3 10.34 36.29 61.83
C LYS A 3 9.94 35.85 60.40
N MET A 4 10.48 34.73 59.92
CA MET A 4 9.88 33.97 58.81
C MET A 4 8.54 33.33 59.23
N SER A 5 7.71 33.00 58.22
CA SER A 5 6.68 31.93 58.14
C SER A 5 5.27 32.48 57.85
N LYS A 6 4.46 31.98 56.91
CA LYS A 6 4.43 30.72 56.12
C LYS A 6 3.37 30.91 55.01
N VAL A 7 3.68 30.49 53.78
CA VAL A 7 2.69 29.82 52.91
C VAL A 7 3.36 28.55 52.40
N PRO A 8 2.77 27.36 52.61
CA PRO A 8 3.35 26.08 52.23
C PRO A 8 3.21 25.79 50.72
N GLN A 9 4.12 24.92 50.29
CA GLN A 9 4.41 24.48 48.92
C GLN A 9 3.21 23.89 48.16
N CYS A 10 3.18 24.13 46.85
CA CYS A 10 2.92 23.06 45.88
C CYS A 10 4.18 22.88 45.04
N GLN A 11 4.96 21.85 45.37
CA GLN A 11 6.02 21.33 44.52
C GLN A 11 5.37 20.64 43.31
N GLY A 12 5.05 21.41 42.27
CA GLY A 12 4.82 20.88 40.93
C GLY A 12 6.02 21.25 40.08
N LYS A 13 6.84 20.26 39.69
CA LYS A 13 7.87 20.48 38.66
C LYS A 13 7.14 20.98 37.41
N PHE A 14 7.32 22.25 37.05
CA PHE A 14 6.93 22.73 35.73
C PHE A 14 7.73 21.89 34.72
N LEU A 15 7.07 20.99 33.99
CA LEU A 15 7.66 20.45 32.77
C LEU A 15 7.82 21.65 31.83
N ASP A 16 9.04 21.82 31.31
CA ASP A 16 9.26 22.70 30.16
C ASP A 16 8.35 22.27 29.01
N VAL A 17 7.87 23.21 28.19
CA VAL A 17 6.94 22.94 27.08
C VAL A 17 7.53 21.88 26.13
N ASN A 18 8.85 21.93 25.91
CA ASN A 18 9.57 20.94 25.12
C ASN A 18 9.54 19.55 25.77
N GLN A 19 9.64 19.48 27.09
CA GLN A 19 9.58 18.23 27.83
C GLN A 19 8.17 17.62 27.81
N ALA A 20 7.13 18.46 27.88
CA ALA A 20 5.75 18.02 27.76
C ALA A 20 5.43 17.52 26.33
N LEU A 21 5.96 18.19 25.31
CA LEU A 21 5.84 17.76 23.91
C LEU A 21 6.56 16.42 23.65
N GLU A 22 7.75 16.23 24.22
CA GLU A 22 8.46 14.95 24.11
C GLU A 22 7.68 13.82 24.82
N VAL A 23 7.12 14.06 26.01
CA VAL A 23 6.26 13.07 26.68
C VAL A 23 5.03 12.72 25.84
N ALA A 24 4.35 13.71 25.26
CA ALA A 24 3.22 13.48 24.37
C ALA A 24 3.62 12.69 23.12
N ARG A 25 4.79 12.98 22.55
CA ARG A 25 5.35 12.26 21.40
C ARG A 25 5.60 10.78 21.73
N PHE A 26 6.20 10.48 22.87
CA PHE A 26 6.41 9.10 23.32
C PHE A 26 5.09 8.37 23.58
N ASP A 27 4.10 9.04 24.20
CA ASP A 27 2.78 8.45 24.44
C ASP A 27 2.06 8.11 23.12
N ILE A 28 2.14 8.97 22.10
CA ILE A 28 1.56 8.72 20.77
C ILE A 28 2.28 7.56 20.08
N GLN A 29 3.61 7.54 20.11
CA GLN A 29 4.40 6.45 19.54
C GLN A 29 4.10 5.11 20.20
N TYR A 30 3.93 5.11 21.52
CA TYR A 30 3.53 3.92 22.27
C TYR A 30 2.12 3.44 21.88
N CYS A 31 1.17 4.37 21.72
CA CYS A 31 -0.19 4.04 21.29
C CYS A 31 -0.21 3.45 19.87
N ASP A 32 0.53 4.03 18.92
CA ASP A 32 0.67 3.50 17.56
C ASP A 32 1.30 2.09 17.56
N TRP A 33 2.41 1.92 18.27
CA TRP A 33 3.05 0.61 18.41
C TRP A 33 2.10 -0.44 19.01
N ARG A 34 1.36 -0.08 20.06
CA ARG A 34 0.42 -0.99 20.74
C ARG A 34 -0.75 -1.37 19.84
N ALA A 35 -1.32 -0.40 19.11
CA ALA A 35 -2.41 -0.65 18.17
C ALA A 35 -2.00 -1.63 17.05
N ARG A 36 -0.80 -1.48 16.50
CA ARG A 36 -0.24 -2.43 15.51
C ARG A 36 -0.12 -3.84 16.10
N GLN A 37 0.35 -3.96 17.34
CA GLN A 37 0.49 -5.25 18.01
C GLN A 37 -0.87 -5.93 18.26
N ASP A 38 -1.90 -5.17 18.60
CA ASP A 38 -3.25 -5.70 18.82
C ASP A 38 -3.86 -6.21 17.51
N VAL A 39 -3.67 -5.48 16.40
CA VAL A 39 -4.11 -5.92 15.05
C VAL A 39 -3.40 -7.21 14.63
N LEU A 40 -2.08 -7.28 14.79
CA LEU A 40 -1.32 -8.49 14.47
C LEU A 40 -1.79 -9.70 15.28
N THR A 41 -2.14 -9.50 16.55
CA THR A 41 -2.67 -10.55 17.42
C THR A 41 -4.00 -11.09 16.88
N ILE A 42 -4.92 -10.21 16.46
CA ILE A 42 -6.21 -10.61 15.88
C ILE A 42 -6.01 -11.34 14.55
N MET A 43 -5.11 -10.86 13.68
CA MET A 43 -4.79 -11.52 12.41
C MET A 43 -4.26 -12.94 12.63
N HIS A 44 -3.35 -13.11 13.58
CA HIS A 44 -2.79 -14.44 13.92
C HIS A 44 -3.86 -15.39 14.49
N LEU A 45 -4.76 -14.89 15.33
CA LEU A 45 -5.90 -15.67 15.82
C LEU A 45 -6.85 -16.08 14.69
N HIS A 46 -7.08 -15.19 13.72
CA HIS A 46 -7.88 -15.50 12.53
C HIS A 46 -7.26 -16.64 11.71
N GLU A 47 -5.94 -16.61 11.47
CA GLU A 47 -5.22 -17.70 10.78
C GLU A 47 -5.39 -19.05 11.50
N LYS A 48 -5.26 -19.07 12.83
CA LYS A 48 -5.50 -20.29 13.63
C LYS A 48 -6.92 -20.81 13.50
N VAL A 49 -7.91 -19.93 13.47
CA VAL A 49 -9.32 -20.33 13.25
C VAL A 49 -9.50 -20.95 11.86
N VAL A 50 -8.89 -20.36 10.82
CA VAL A 50 -8.91 -20.90 9.45
C VAL A 50 -8.25 -22.28 9.40
N GLU A 51 -7.13 -22.47 10.11
CA GLU A 51 -6.44 -23.76 10.20
C GLU A 51 -7.30 -24.83 10.89
N VAL A 52 -7.95 -24.50 12.01
CA VAL A 52 -8.86 -25.42 12.73
C VAL A 52 -10.09 -25.78 11.89
N LEU A 53 -10.61 -24.83 11.10
CA LEU A 53 -11.78 -25.05 10.24
C LEU A 53 -11.45 -25.69 8.89
N ASN A 54 -10.16 -25.89 8.58
CA ASN A 54 -9.69 -26.47 7.33
C ASN A 54 -10.35 -27.85 7.09
N PRO A 55 -10.95 -28.10 5.91
CA PRO A 55 -11.57 -29.38 5.58
C PRO A 55 -10.66 -30.60 5.80
N LEU A 56 -9.35 -30.46 5.58
CA LEU A 56 -8.36 -31.53 5.80
C LEU A 56 -8.16 -31.87 7.28
N ALA A 57 -8.39 -30.91 8.19
CA ALA A 57 -8.27 -31.15 9.63
C ALA A 57 -9.36 -32.12 10.15
N ARG A 58 -10.50 -32.24 9.42
CA ARG A 58 -11.59 -33.17 9.75
C ARG A 58 -11.25 -34.64 9.51
N GLU A 59 -10.22 -34.92 8.72
CA GLU A 59 -9.76 -36.29 8.44
C GLU A 59 -8.88 -36.84 9.57
N TYR A 60 -8.25 -35.97 10.36
CA TYR A 60 -7.25 -36.34 11.38
C TYR A 60 -7.63 -35.98 12.82
N LYS A 61 -8.59 -35.07 13.04
CA LYS A 61 -9.04 -34.64 14.38
C LYS A 61 -10.50 -35.00 14.64
N SER A 62 -10.80 -35.43 15.87
CA SER A 62 -12.18 -35.68 16.29
C SER A 62 -12.99 -34.38 16.37
N ILE A 63 -14.31 -34.46 16.11
CA ILE A 63 -15.23 -33.32 16.23
C ILE A 63 -15.19 -32.71 17.65
N GLY A 64 -14.99 -33.53 18.68
CA GLY A 64 -14.86 -33.05 20.07
C GLY A 64 -13.59 -32.23 20.28
N THR A 65 -12.48 -32.63 19.66
CA THR A 65 -11.20 -31.90 19.70
C THR A 65 -11.31 -30.54 19.00
N LEU A 66 -11.91 -30.51 17.80
CA LEU A 66 -12.12 -29.28 17.03
C LEU A 66 -13.01 -28.28 17.79
N LYS A 67 -14.08 -28.75 18.44
CA LYS A 67 -14.94 -27.89 19.27
C LYS A 67 -14.19 -27.27 20.44
N LYS A 68 -13.31 -28.04 21.10
CA LYS A 68 -12.51 -27.55 22.22
C LYS A 68 -11.47 -26.52 21.78
N GLU A 69 -10.78 -26.75 20.66
CA GLU A 69 -9.83 -25.80 20.08
C GLU A 69 -10.54 -24.50 19.64
N LEU A 70 -11.71 -24.60 19.00
CA LEU A 70 -12.48 -23.44 18.59
C LEU A 70 -12.98 -22.61 19.79
N ALA A 71 -13.41 -23.26 20.87
CA ALA A 71 -13.80 -22.59 22.10
C ALA A 71 -12.62 -21.83 22.75
N GLY A 72 -11.42 -22.41 22.74
CA GLY A 72 -10.21 -21.74 23.22
C GLY A 72 -9.84 -20.53 22.36
N LEU A 73 -9.91 -20.65 21.03
CA LEU A 73 -9.65 -19.52 20.12
C LEU A 73 -10.71 -18.41 20.26
N GLN A 74 -11.96 -18.74 20.55
CA GLN A 74 -13.00 -17.75 20.83
C GLN A 74 -12.69 -16.96 22.11
N GLU A 75 -12.17 -17.62 23.14
CA GLU A 75 -11.75 -16.95 24.38
C GLU A 75 -10.54 -16.04 24.14
N GLU A 76 -9.52 -16.52 23.42
CA GLU A 76 -8.35 -15.71 23.03
C GLU A 76 -8.75 -14.48 22.18
N LEU A 77 -9.70 -14.65 21.25
CA LEU A 77 -10.22 -13.55 20.43
C LEU A 77 -10.99 -12.52 21.27
N ALA A 78 -11.78 -12.96 22.25
CA ALA A 78 -12.49 -12.06 23.16
C ALA A 78 -11.51 -11.24 24.03
N GLN A 79 -10.41 -11.85 24.46
CA GLN A 79 -9.33 -11.17 25.19
C GLN A 79 -8.61 -10.15 24.30
N ALA A 80 -8.30 -10.51 23.05
CA ALA A 80 -7.67 -9.61 22.08
C ALA A 80 -8.58 -8.39 21.77
N HIS A 81 -9.88 -8.61 21.57
CA HIS A 81 -10.85 -7.52 21.40
C HIS A 81 -10.90 -6.59 22.62
N THR A 82 -10.83 -7.15 23.83
CA THR A 82 -10.78 -6.34 25.05
C THR A 82 -9.52 -5.46 25.10
N GLN A 83 -8.37 -5.97 24.64
CA GLN A 83 -7.14 -5.17 24.55
C GLN A 83 -7.26 -4.02 23.54
N VAL A 84 -7.91 -4.25 22.39
CA VAL A 84 -8.19 -3.17 21.42
C VAL A 84 -9.01 -2.05 22.06
N HIS A 85 -10.05 -2.37 22.82
CA HIS A 85 -10.84 -1.35 23.52
C HIS A 85 -10.04 -0.59 24.58
N ILE A 86 -9.11 -1.24 25.26
CA ILE A 86 -8.19 -0.56 26.20
C ILE A 86 -7.25 0.38 25.43
N SER A 87 -6.73 -0.05 24.28
CA SER A 87 -5.89 0.78 23.41
C SER A 87 -6.66 1.99 22.87
N GLU A 88 -7.92 1.81 22.46
CA GLU A 88 -8.82 2.88 22.04
C GLU A 88 -9.02 3.94 23.14
N ALA A 89 -9.33 3.51 24.37
CA ALA A 89 -9.48 4.41 25.51
C ALA A 89 -8.18 5.18 25.85
N ARG A 90 -7.02 4.57 25.64
CA ARG A 90 -5.70 5.23 25.82
C ARG A 90 -5.47 6.31 24.77
N VAL A 91 -5.85 6.05 23.52
CA VAL A 91 -5.78 7.04 22.43
C VAL A 91 -6.70 8.22 22.72
N GLU A 92 -7.95 7.97 23.16
CA GLU A 92 -8.86 9.05 23.57
C GLU A 92 -8.26 9.91 24.67
N THR A 93 -7.69 9.27 25.71
CA THR A 93 -7.02 9.99 26.80
C THR A 93 -5.84 10.82 26.33
N ALA A 94 -5.05 10.33 25.36
CA ALA A 94 -3.92 11.05 24.80
C ALA A 94 -4.38 12.27 23.97
N LEU A 95 -5.46 12.12 23.20
CA LEU A 95 -6.06 13.21 22.44
C LEU A 95 -6.60 14.32 23.34
N ASP A 96 -7.26 13.96 24.45
CA ASP A 96 -7.75 14.93 25.44
C ASP A 96 -6.59 15.71 26.09
N LYS A 97 -5.48 15.04 26.41
CA LYS A 97 -4.27 15.72 26.91
C LYS A 97 -3.68 16.70 25.91
N LEU A 98 -3.63 16.33 24.63
CA LEU A 98 -3.13 17.21 23.56
C LEU A 98 -4.01 18.45 23.40
N ALA A 99 -5.33 18.28 23.42
CA ALA A 99 -6.28 19.40 23.35
C ALA A 99 -6.10 20.36 24.54
N TYR A 100 -5.91 19.83 25.75
CA TYR A 100 -5.62 20.65 26.94
C TYR A 100 -4.29 21.40 26.82
N MET A 101 -3.24 20.77 26.29
CA MET A 101 -1.95 21.43 26.06
C MET A 101 -2.04 22.55 25.02
N GLU A 102 -2.81 22.34 23.94
CA GLU A 102 -3.07 23.35 22.91
C GLU A 102 -3.77 24.58 23.48
N GLU A 103 -4.78 24.39 24.33
CA GLU A 103 -5.47 25.47 25.05
C GLU A 103 -4.50 26.26 25.96
N LEU A 104 -3.66 25.55 26.72
CA LEU A 104 -2.68 26.15 27.63
C LEU A 104 -1.59 26.96 26.90
N VAL A 105 -1.18 26.53 25.70
CA VAL A 105 -0.21 27.24 24.85
C VAL A 105 -0.84 28.48 24.22
N ASN A 106 -2.09 28.36 23.74
CA ASN A 106 -2.83 29.49 23.17
C ASN A 106 -3.12 30.58 24.22
N ASP A 107 -3.50 30.20 25.45
CA ASP A 107 -3.73 31.14 26.55
C ASP A 107 -2.45 31.88 27.00
N ARG A 108 -1.27 31.25 26.88
CA ARG A 108 0.03 31.91 27.16
C ARG A 108 0.53 32.83 26.06
N LEU A 109 0.02 32.71 24.83
CA LEU A 109 0.35 33.58 23.70
C LEU A 109 -0.54 34.83 23.63
N LEU A 110 -1.63 34.87 24.40
CA LEU A 110 -2.57 35.99 24.48
C LEU A 110 -2.26 37.11 25.50
N PRO A 111 -1.35 37.02 26.49
CA PRO A 111 -1.06 38.16 27.39
C PRO A 111 -0.27 39.30 26.72
N ASP A 112 0.47 39.02 25.63
CA ASP A 112 1.40 40.00 25.02
C ASP A 112 0.75 40.97 24.02
N ARG A 113 -0.59 41.00 23.92
CA ARG A 113 -1.30 41.88 22.96
C ARG A 113 -2.20 42.96 23.56
N ILE A 114 -2.22 43.15 24.87
CA ILE A 114 -3.00 44.23 25.50
C ILE A 114 -2.07 45.18 26.26
N THR A 115 -1.29 45.95 25.52
CA THR A 115 -0.72 47.24 25.99
C THR A 115 -0.91 48.28 24.90
N ALA A 116 -2.16 48.68 24.65
CA ALA A 116 -2.50 49.99 24.11
C ALA A 116 -4.00 50.24 24.33
N GLU A 117 -4.31 51.42 24.89
CA GLU A 117 -5.62 52.08 24.92
C GLU A 117 -6.70 51.52 25.88
N ALA A 118 -6.83 52.15 27.06
CA ALA A 118 -7.78 53.25 27.30
C ALA A 118 -8.30 53.28 28.76
N ASP A 119 -8.36 54.50 29.27
CA ASP A 119 -8.77 54.96 30.60
C ASP A 119 -10.28 54.79 30.94
N LEU A 120 -10.56 54.79 32.26
CA LEU A 120 -11.77 55.24 32.99
C LEU A 120 -12.91 54.22 33.33
N PRO A 121 -13.70 54.44 34.42
CA PRO A 121 -13.62 53.59 35.61
C PRO A 121 -14.86 52.73 35.91
N SER A 122 -14.65 51.76 36.80
CA SER A 122 -15.61 50.80 37.40
C SER A 122 -16.89 51.40 38.01
N PRO A 123 -17.97 50.60 38.11
CA PRO A 123 -18.39 50.18 39.46
C PRO A 123 -18.77 48.69 39.62
N SER A 124 -18.27 48.12 40.73
CA SER A 124 -18.79 47.13 41.68
C SER A 124 -19.55 45.84 41.28
N PRO A 125 -19.33 44.72 42.02
CA PRO A 125 -19.83 43.39 41.66
C PRO A 125 -21.21 43.08 42.25
N SER A 126 -22.09 42.46 41.47
CA SER A 126 -23.26 41.76 41.97
C SER A 126 -23.13 40.25 41.69
N MET A 127 -23.08 39.51 42.80
CA MET A 127 -23.21 38.07 42.86
C MET A 127 -24.61 37.65 42.37
N SER A 128 -24.68 36.78 41.36
CA SER A 128 -25.81 35.87 41.21
C SER A 128 -25.36 34.54 40.61
N SER A 129 -25.37 33.54 41.48
CA SER A 129 -25.41 32.13 41.15
C SER A 129 -26.66 31.83 40.32
N THR A 130 -26.51 31.23 39.15
CA THR A 130 -27.60 30.46 38.52
C THR A 130 -27.02 29.38 37.61
N SER A 131 -26.99 28.18 38.18
CA SER A 131 -27.58 26.95 37.65
C SER A 131 -27.34 26.57 36.19
N LEU A 132 -26.60 25.46 36.06
CA LEU A 132 -26.69 24.44 35.00
C LEU A 132 -28.04 24.39 34.29
N GLU A 133 -28.03 24.59 32.97
CA GLU A 133 -28.70 23.75 31.96
C GLU A 133 -28.59 24.42 30.59
N ALA A 134 -27.57 24.05 29.81
CA ALA A 134 -27.49 24.41 28.40
C ALA A 134 -26.91 23.24 27.59
N VAL A 135 -27.84 22.37 27.15
CA VAL A 135 -27.88 21.74 25.82
C VAL A 135 -26.53 21.27 25.27
N ASN A 136 -26.26 19.99 25.52
CA ASN A 136 -25.19 19.21 24.90
C ASN A 136 -25.52 18.95 23.41
N LYS A 137 -25.50 19.99 22.57
CA LYS A 137 -25.42 19.85 21.11
C LYS A 137 -23.94 19.79 20.73
N LYS A 138 -23.32 18.63 20.92
CA LYS A 138 -22.06 18.31 20.25
C LYS A 138 -22.33 18.39 18.74
N LEU A 139 -21.85 19.46 18.09
CA LEU A 139 -21.71 19.45 16.64
C LEU A 139 -20.87 18.22 16.28
N PRO A 140 -21.23 17.47 15.23
CA PRO A 140 -20.42 16.35 14.79
C PRO A 140 -19.03 16.89 14.46
N ARG A 141 -18.02 16.50 15.27
CA ARG A 141 -16.61 16.77 14.97
C ARG A 141 -16.33 16.16 13.60
N LYS A 142 -15.97 17.00 12.62
CA LYS A 142 -15.50 16.52 11.32
C LYS A 142 -14.31 15.60 11.59
N SER A 143 -14.45 14.32 11.27
CA SER A 143 -13.29 13.44 11.16
C SER A 143 -12.34 14.08 10.15
N LEU A 144 -11.10 14.31 10.55
CA LEU A 144 -10.04 14.61 9.59
C LEU A 144 -9.82 13.33 8.79
N ASN A 145 -10.38 13.29 7.57
CA ASN A 145 -10.05 12.27 6.61
C ASN A 145 -8.59 12.51 6.18
N VAL A 146 -7.65 11.78 6.78
CA VAL A 146 -6.21 11.86 6.47
C VAL A 146 -5.94 11.36 5.06
N SER A 147 -6.84 10.53 4.51
CA SER A 147 -6.96 10.37 3.07
C SER A 147 -7.67 11.63 2.55
N GLY A 148 -6.92 12.57 1.97
CA GLY A 148 -7.52 13.62 1.16
C GLY A 148 -8.57 13.04 0.19
N PRO A 149 -9.54 13.83 -0.30
CA PRO A 149 -10.59 13.31 -1.16
C PRO A 149 -9.97 12.46 -2.27
N VAL A 150 -10.34 11.18 -2.32
CA VAL A 150 -9.82 10.22 -3.28
C VAL A 150 -10.16 10.72 -4.68
N GLN A 151 -9.19 11.37 -5.31
CA GLN A 151 -9.44 12.10 -6.54
C GLN A 151 -9.80 11.11 -7.65
N PRO A 152 -10.74 11.47 -8.54
CA PRO A 152 -10.93 10.73 -9.77
C PRO A 152 -9.61 10.67 -10.55
N TYR A 153 -9.37 9.56 -11.24
CA TYR A 153 -8.25 9.47 -12.17
C TYR A 153 -8.34 10.59 -13.22
N HIS A 154 -7.19 11.13 -13.60
CA HIS A 154 -7.15 12.02 -14.74
C HIS A 154 -7.70 11.28 -15.98
N PRO A 155 -8.62 11.87 -16.78
CA PRO A 155 -9.30 11.15 -17.87
C PRO A 155 -8.37 10.48 -18.88
N ARG A 156 -7.22 11.10 -19.15
CA ARG A 156 -6.17 10.59 -20.06
C ARG A 156 -5.32 9.45 -19.48
N LEU A 157 -5.40 9.16 -18.17
CA LEU A 157 -4.53 8.16 -17.55
C LEU A 157 -4.79 6.76 -18.13
N LYS A 158 -6.03 6.42 -18.48
CA LYS A 158 -6.33 5.14 -19.14
C LYS A 158 -5.71 5.01 -20.54
N ASN A 159 -5.33 6.10 -21.20
CA ASN A 159 -4.89 6.12 -22.59
C ASN A 159 -3.38 5.86 -22.72
N PHE A 160 -2.92 4.80 -22.06
CA PHE A 160 -1.55 4.33 -22.08
C PHE A 160 -1.53 2.79 -22.09
N TRP A 161 -0.39 2.23 -22.47
CA TRP A 161 -0.13 0.80 -22.34
C TRP A 161 0.33 0.46 -20.93
N TYR A 162 -0.29 -0.56 -20.34
CA TYR A 162 -0.01 -1.00 -18.97
C TYR A 162 0.41 -2.47 -18.94
N PRO A 163 1.55 -2.81 -18.30
CA PRO A 163 1.86 -4.17 -17.93
C PRO A 163 0.89 -4.66 -16.85
N LEU A 164 0.26 -5.80 -17.09
CA LEU A 164 -0.80 -6.35 -16.23
C LEU A 164 -0.34 -7.54 -15.39
N ALA A 165 0.47 -8.40 -16.00
CA ALA A 165 1.01 -9.62 -15.42
C ALA A 165 2.30 -10.01 -16.15
N PHE A 166 3.12 -10.84 -15.50
CA PHE A 166 4.22 -11.51 -16.17
C PHE A 166 3.68 -12.66 -17.03
N SER A 167 4.21 -12.81 -18.24
CA SER A 167 3.79 -13.85 -19.18
C SER A 167 3.94 -15.25 -18.57
N ALA A 168 5.01 -15.47 -17.79
CA ALA A 168 5.29 -16.74 -17.12
C ALA A 168 4.25 -17.13 -16.05
N ASP A 169 3.50 -16.16 -15.51
CA ASP A 169 2.44 -16.43 -14.54
C ASP A 169 1.15 -16.88 -15.22
N LEU A 170 0.94 -16.51 -16.50
CA LEU A 170 -0.21 -16.94 -17.29
C LEU A 170 0.12 -18.21 -18.07
N LYS A 171 -0.19 -19.35 -17.47
CA LYS A 171 -0.04 -20.67 -18.10
C LYS A 171 -1.22 -20.99 -19.02
N ASP A 172 -1.03 -21.96 -19.90
CA ASP A 172 -2.12 -22.53 -20.68
C ASP A 172 -3.23 -23.06 -19.77
N ASP A 173 -4.46 -22.95 -20.24
CA ASP A 173 -5.69 -23.33 -19.53
C ASP A 173 -5.90 -22.69 -18.14
N THR A 174 -5.11 -21.67 -17.80
CA THR A 174 -5.29 -20.86 -16.59
C THR A 174 -5.82 -19.47 -16.92
N MET A 175 -6.30 -18.79 -15.89
CA MET A 175 -6.74 -17.40 -15.99
C MET A 175 -6.41 -16.63 -14.74
N ILE A 176 -6.19 -15.32 -14.90
CA ILE A 176 -5.81 -14.43 -13.81
C ILE A 176 -6.87 -13.33 -13.71
N PRO A 177 -7.63 -13.23 -12.60
CA PRO A 177 -8.50 -12.10 -12.35
C PRO A 177 -7.68 -10.87 -11.98
N ILE A 178 -8.03 -9.72 -12.55
CA ILE A 178 -7.31 -8.46 -12.36
C ILE A 178 -8.30 -7.32 -12.12
N GLY A 179 -8.00 -6.45 -11.16
CA GLY A 179 -8.61 -5.12 -11.08
C GLY A 179 -7.80 -4.13 -11.90
N CYS A 180 -8.45 -3.31 -12.71
CA CYS A 180 -7.77 -2.22 -13.42
C CYS A 180 -8.75 -1.06 -13.60
N PHE A 181 -8.39 0.11 -13.05
CA PHE A 181 -9.22 1.30 -13.03
C PHE A 181 -10.66 1.07 -12.54
N GLU A 182 -10.81 0.37 -11.41
CA GLU A 182 -12.10 0.05 -10.77
C GLU A 182 -12.98 -0.93 -11.59
N GLU A 183 -12.47 -1.46 -12.70
CA GLU A 183 -13.17 -2.44 -13.53
C GLU A 183 -12.56 -3.85 -13.31
N PRO A 184 -13.40 -4.90 -13.20
CA PRO A 184 -12.93 -6.27 -13.05
C PRO A 184 -12.65 -6.91 -14.42
N TRP A 185 -11.44 -7.41 -14.59
CA TRP A 185 -10.93 -8.04 -15.79
C TRP A 185 -10.44 -9.46 -15.51
N VAL A 186 -10.34 -10.26 -16.55
CA VAL A 186 -9.73 -11.59 -16.50
C VAL A 186 -8.89 -11.80 -17.75
N VAL A 187 -7.68 -12.31 -17.55
CA VAL A 187 -6.75 -12.61 -18.64
C VAL A 187 -6.55 -14.11 -18.73
N PHE A 188 -6.55 -14.61 -19.96
CA PHE A 188 -6.36 -16.02 -20.31
C PHE A 188 -5.73 -16.15 -21.69
N ARG A 189 -5.18 -17.31 -22.02
CA ARG A 189 -4.63 -17.60 -23.35
C ARG A 189 -5.69 -18.19 -24.28
N GLY A 190 -5.69 -17.71 -25.51
CA GLY A 190 -6.46 -18.29 -26.60
C GLY A 190 -5.84 -19.60 -27.09
N LYS A 191 -6.53 -20.28 -28.02
CA LYS A 191 -6.05 -21.53 -28.61
C LYS A 191 -4.76 -21.35 -29.41
N ASP A 192 -4.49 -20.14 -29.87
CA ASP A 192 -3.27 -19.72 -30.55
C ASP A 192 -2.13 -19.36 -29.57
N GLY A 193 -2.34 -19.55 -28.26
CA GLY A 193 -1.38 -19.21 -27.20
C GLY A 193 -1.31 -17.72 -26.87
N LYS A 194 -2.01 -16.85 -27.61
CA LYS A 194 -1.96 -15.39 -27.39
C LYS A 194 -2.85 -15.00 -26.22
N PRO A 195 -2.42 -14.05 -25.37
CA PRO A 195 -3.25 -13.58 -24.27
C PRO A 195 -4.43 -12.73 -24.76
N GLY A 196 -5.56 -12.84 -24.07
CA GLY A 196 -6.71 -11.95 -24.19
C GLY A 196 -7.13 -11.41 -22.83
N CYS A 197 -7.68 -10.21 -22.81
CA CYS A 197 -8.19 -9.58 -21.59
C CYS A 197 -9.66 -9.21 -21.80
N VAL A 198 -10.56 -9.85 -21.06
CA VAL A 198 -12.01 -9.63 -21.17
C VAL A 198 -12.59 -9.21 -19.83
N GLN A 199 -13.75 -8.56 -19.86
CA GLN A 199 -14.47 -8.18 -18.65
C GLN A 199 -14.83 -9.44 -17.85
N ASN A 200 -14.53 -9.44 -16.56
CA ASN A 200 -14.74 -10.59 -15.68
C ASN A 200 -16.21 -10.67 -15.21
N THR A 201 -17.13 -10.59 -16.16
CA THR A 201 -18.57 -10.53 -15.89
C THR A 201 -19.31 -11.13 -17.08
N CYS A 202 -19.93 -12.30 -16.86
CA CYS A 202 -20.69 -12.99 -17.89
C CYS A 202 -21.90 -12.13 -18.33
N ALA A 203 -22.07 -11.94 -19.64
CA ALA A 203 -23.20 -11.20 -20.21
C ALA A 203 -24.58 -11.81 -19.89
N HIS A 204 -24.64 -13.08 -19.50
CA HIS A 204 -25.90 -13.74 -19.17
C HIS A 204 -26.47 -13.24 -17.83
N ARG A 205 -25.73 -13.40 -16.73
CA ARG A 205 -26.19 -13.07 -15.36
C ARG A 205 -25.08 -12.54 -14.46
N ALA A 206 -24.12 -11.83 -15.04
CA ALA A 206 -23.00 -11.18 -14.34
C ALA A 206 -22.13 -12.10 -13.48
N CYS A 207 -22.17 -13.42 -13.71
CA CYS A 207 -21.32 -14.37 -13.01
C CYS A 207 -19.84 -14.03 -13.30
N PRO A 208 -18.97 -13.95 -12.27
CA PRO A 208 -17.54 -13.76 -12.46
C PRO A 208 -16.95 -14.92 -13.26
N LEU A 209 -16.39 -14.63 -14.43
CA LEU A 209 -15.85 -15.64 -15.34
C LEU A 209 -14.62 -16.35 -14.79
N HIS A 210 -13.83 -15.66 -13.96
CA HIS A 210 -12.63 -16.22 -13.34
C HIS A 210 -12.88 -17.41 -12.41
N LEU A 211 -14.12 -17.63 -11.98
CA LEU A 211 -14.53 -18.79 -11.19
C LEU A 211 -14.80 -20.04 -12.05
N GLY A 212 -14.69 -19.92 -13.37
CA GLY A 212 -14.87 -21.01 -14.32
C GLY A 212 -13.57 -21.67 -14.73
N SER A 213 -13.51 -22.06 -16.01
CA SER A 213 -12.35 -22.74 -16.61
C SER A 213 -12.02 -22.13 -17.97
N VAL A 214 -10.82 -22.40 -18.48
CA VAL A 214 -10.50 -22.18 -19.89
C VAL A 214 -10.69 -23.51 -20.62
N ASN A 215 -11.41 -23.49 -21.74
CA ASN A 215 -11.67 -24.65 -22.56
C ASN A 215 -11.35 -24.33 -24.02
N GLU A 216 -10.37 -25.02 -24.59
CA GLU A 216 -9.87 -24.78 -25.95
C GLU A 216 -9.56 -23.30 -26.25
N GLY A 217 -8.96 -22.60 -25.27
CA GLY A 217 -8.65 -21.18 -25.40
C GLY A 217 -9.86 -20.24 -25.35
N ARG A 218 -10.97 -20.68 -24.78
CA ARG A 218 -12.14 -19.86 -24.45
C ARG A 218 -12.40 -19.89 -22.96
N ILE A 219 -12.74 -18.76 -22.37
CA ILE A 219 -13.16 -18.72 -20.97
C ILE A 219 -14.62 -19.20 -20.85
N GLN A 220 -14.85 -20.23 -20.04
CA GLN A 220 -16.16 -20.82 -19.80
C GLN A 220 -16.72 -20.31 -18.46
N CYS A 221 -17.91 -19.72 -18.51
CA CYS A 221 -18.65 -19.29 -17.33
C CYS A 221 -19.11 -20.51 -16.50
N PRO A 222 -18.84 -20.56 -15.19
CA PRO A 222 -19.20 -21.72 -14.35
C PRO A 222 -20.70 -21.87 -14.14
N TYR A 223 -21.49 -20.82 -14.41
CA TYR A 223 -22.92 -20.84 -14.11
C TYR A 223 -23.71 -21.64 -15.16
N HIS A 224 -23.56 -21.28 -16.44
CA HIS A 224 -24.35 -21.87 -17.53
C HIS A 224 -23.50 -22.32 -18.73
N GLY A 225 -22.17 -22.38 -18.55
CA GLY A 225 -21.25 -22.87 -19.56
C GLY A 225 -21.07 -21.97 -20.77
N TRP A 226 -21.48 -20.69 -20.72
CA TRP A 226 -21.23 -19.76 -21.83
C TRP A 226 -19.73 -19.58 -22.02
N GLU A 227 -19.24 -19.75 -23.25
CA GLU A 227 -17.81 -19.68 -23.59
C GLU A 227 -17.54 -18.41 -24.39
N TYR A 228 -16.48 -17.69 -24.02
CA TYR A 228 -16.05 -16.45 -24.68
C TYR A 228 -14.61 -16.57 -25.19
N SER A 229 -14.35 -16.07 -26.40
CA SER A 229 -13.01 -15.92 -26.97
C SER A 229 -12.22 -14.79 -26.31
N THR A 230 -10.93 -14.69 -26.63
CA THR A 230 -10.00 -13.66 -26.13
C THR A 230 -10.40 -12.23 -26.51
N ASP A 231 -11.15 -12.06 -27.59
CA ASP A 231 -11.72 -10.77 -27.99
C ASP A 231 -13.11 -10.50 -27.38
N GLY A 232 -13.63 -11.40 -26.53
CA GLY A 232 -14.89 -11.25 -25.79
C GLY A 232 -16.13 -11.73 -26.54
N LYS A 233 -16.02 -12.30 -27.74
CA LYS A 233 -17.16 -12.84 -28.47
C LYS A 233 -17.65 -14.13 -27.80
N CYS A 234 -18.96 -14.26 -27.58
CA CYS A 234 -19.54 -15.51 -27.09
C CYS A 234 -19.62 -16.52 -28.23
N GLU A 235 -18.89 -17.62 -28.12
CA GLU A 235 -18.81 -18.64 -29.16
C GLU A 235 -19.72 -19.85 -28.88
N LYS A 236 -20.11 -20.04 -27.62
CA LYS A 236 -20.94 -21.16 -27.20
C LYS A 236 -21.89 -20.78 -26.07
N MET A 237 -23.14 -21.23 -26.17
CA MET A 237 -24.18 -21.04 -25.16
C MET A 237 -24.89 -22.37 -24.89
N PRO A 238 -24.31 -23.31 -24.13
CA PRO A 238 -24.88 -24.64 -23.95
C PRO A 238 -26.30 -24.64 -23.37
N SER A 239 -26.64 -23.60 -22.60
CA SER A 239 -27.93 -23.46 -21.94
C SER A 239 -29.04 -22.84 -22.80
N THR A 240 -28.76 -22.40 -24.03
CA THR A 240 -29.74 -21.70 -24.89
C THR A 240 -29.33 -21.73 -26.37
N ARG A 241 -30.13 -21.12 -27.24
CA ARG A 241 -29.74 -20.91 -28.64
C ARG A 241 -28.62 -19.86 -28.71
N LEU A 242 -27.58 -20.13 -29.50
CA LEU A 242 -26.50 -19.19 -29.74
C LEU A 242 -27.04 -17.91 -30.40
N VAL A 243 -26.75 -16.77 -29.78
CA VAL A 243 -27.03 -15.43 -30.30
C VAL A 243 -25.74 -14.61 -30.29
N ASN A 244 -25.68 -13.56 -31.12
CA ASN A 244 -24.49 -12.73 -31.20
C ASN A 244 -24.36 -11.85 -29.95
N VAL A 245 -23.53 -12.27 -29.00
CA VAL A 245 -23.24 -11.55 -27.76
C VAL A 245 -21.73 -11.37 -27.64
N LYS A 246 -21.31 -10.18 -27.21
CA LYS A 246 -19.91 -9.85 -26.97
C LYS A 246 -19.78 -9.12 -25.63
N ILE A 247 -18.86 -9.58 -24.79
CA ILE A 247 -18.44 -8.84 -23.58
C ILE A 247 -17.31 -7.86 -23.95
N LYS A 248 -17.13 -6.84 -23.13
CA LYS A 248 -16.03 -5.88 -23.31
C LYS A 248 -14.70 -6.62 -23.23
N SER A 249 -13.79 -6.28 -24.14
CA SER A 249 -12.40 -6.77 -24.15
C SER A 249 -11.47 -5.59 -24.31
N LEU A 250 -10.23 -5.75 -23.84
CA LEU A 250 -9.18 -4.76 -24.00
C LEU A 250 -8.17 -5.26 -25.06
N PRO A 251 -7.61 -4.35 -25.89
CA PRO A 251 -6.42 -4.66 -26.65
C PRO A 251 -5.35 -5.26 -25.72
N CYS A 252 -4.87 -6.44 -26.07
CA CYS A 252 -3.99 -7.25 -25.23
C CYS A 252 -2.91 -7.89 -26.10
N PHE A 253 -1.66 -7.85 -25.66
CA PHE A 253 -0.56 -8.55 -26.33
C PHE A 253 0.55 -8.92 -25.35
N GLU A 254 1.48 -9.74 -25.82
CA GLU A 254 2.64 -10.19 -25.06
C GLU A 254 3.93 -9.60 -25.64
N LYS A 255 4.77 -8.98 -24.79
CA LYS A 255 6.09 -8.44 -25.16
C LYS A 255 6.95 -8.29 -23.92
N ASP A 256 8.26 -8.53 -24.04
CA ASP A 256 9.24 -8.32 -22.97
C ASP A 256 8.93 -9.13 -21.69
N GLY A 257 8.35 -10.32 -21.87
CA GLY A 257 7.91 -11.20 -20.78
C GLY A 257 6.72 -10.67 -19.99
N LEU A 258 6.01 -9.66 -20.50
CA LEU A 258 4.86 -9.01 -19.87
C LEU A 258 3.63 -9.13 -20.77
N ILE A 259 2.47 -9.21 -20.13
CA ILE A 259 1.16 -9.08 -20.77
C ILE A 259 0.72 -7.62 -20.65
N TRP A 260 0.49 -6.98 -21.78
CA TRP A 260 0.16 -5.57 -21.89
C TRP A 260 -1.32 -5.37 -22.23
N ILE A 261 -1.92 -4.34 -21.64
CA ILE A 261 -3.29 -3.92 -21.97
C ILE A 261 -3.39 -2.42 -22.25
N TRP A 262 -4.40 -2.04 -23.01
CA TRP A 262 -4.84 -0.65 -23.20
C TRP A 262 -6.25 -0.48 -22.64
N PRO A 263 -6.41 0.10 -21.43
CA PRO A 263 -7.71 0.28 -20.79
C PRO A 263 -8.47 1.53 -21.30
N GLY A 264 -7.81 2.38 -22.08
CA GLY A 264 -8.36 3.60 -22.66
C GLY A 264 -9.31 3.35 -23.84
N ASN A 265 -10.06 4.39 -24.20
CA ASN A 265 -10.93 4.37 -25.39
C ASN A 265 -10.32 5.13 -26.58
N ASP A 266 -9.23 5.87 -26.36
CA ASP A 266 -8.52 6.58 -27.42
C ASP A 266 -7.84 5.59 -28.39
N PRO A 267 -7.56 6.01 -29.64
CA PRO A 267 -6.77 5.21 -30.56
C PRO A 267 -5.46 4.75 -29.92
N LEU A 268 -5.07 3.50 -30.19
CA LEU A 268 -3.84 2.91 -29.66
C LEU A 268 -2.65 3.80 -29.99
N ALA A 269 -1.84 4.13 -28.98
CA ALA A 269 -0.57 4.80 -29.21
C ALA A 269 0.35 3.90 -30.04
N ALA A 270 1.03 4.50 -31.03
CA ALA A 270 1.93 3.77 -31.93
C ALA A 270 3.21 3.28 -31.23
N THR A 271 3.63 3.93 -30.15
CA THR A 271 4.90 3.64 -29.48
C THR A 271 4.66 2.89 -28.18
N LEU A 272 5.21 1.68 -28.12
CA LEU A 272 5.27 0.87 -26.92
C LEU A 272 6.64 1.03 -26.25
N PRO A 273 6.72 1.37 -24.96
CA PRO A 273 7.98 1.32 -24.24
C PRO A 273 8.50 -0.13 -24.25
N SER A 274 9.82 -0.30 -24.33
CA SER A 274 10.42 -1.60 -24.06
C SER A 274 10.81 -1.65 -22.59
N LEU A 275 10.41 -2.72 -21.91
CA LEU A 275 10.72 -2.97 -20.51
C LEU A 275 11.64 -4.20 -20.35
N GLN A 276 12.43 -4.49 -21.39
CA GLN A 276 13.47 -5.50 -21.27
C GLN A 276 14.54 -5.00 -20.28
N PRO A 277 15.10 -5.91 -19.48
CA PRO A 277 16.32 -5.58 -18.74
C PRO A 277 17.41 -5.11 -19.71
N PRO A 278 18.32 -4.22 -19.27
CA PRO A 278 19.45 -3.80 -20.09
C PRO A 278 20.30 -5.00 -20.54
N LEU A 279 21.03 -4.82 -21.65
CA LEU A 279 21.93 -5.86 -22.16
C LEU A 279 22.92 -6.31 -21.08
N GLY A 280 23.06 -7.62 -20.90
CA GLY A 280 23.91 -8.21 -19.87
C GLY A 280 23.18 -8.55 -18.55
N PHE A 281 21.98 -8.01 -18.33
CA PHE A 281 21.19 -8.34 -17.14
C PHE A 281 20.37 -9.62 -17.33
N CYS A 282 20.30 -10.43 -16.28
CA CYS A 282 19.44 -11.60 -16.19
C CYS A 282 18.32 -11.36 -15.18
N VAL A 283 17.08 -11.67 -15.55
CA VAL A 283 15.94 -11.66 -14.62
C VAL A 283 16.14 -12.73 -13.55
N HIS A 284 16.00 -12.34 -12.28
CA HIS A 284 16.15 -13.19 -11.10
C HIS A 284 14.84 -13.37 -10.34
N ALA A 285 13.98 -12.35 -10.32
CA ALA A 285 12.69 -12.41 -9.68
C ALA A 285 11.65 -11.58 -10.43
N GLU A 286 10.43 -12.12 -10.47
CA GLU A 286 9.22 -11.46 -10.97
C GLU A 286 8.12 -11.73 -9.94
N ILE A 287 7.56 -10.66 -9.39
CA ILE A 287 6.67 -10.70 -8.23
C ILE A 287 5.52 -9.74 -8.48
N VAL A 288 4.31 -10.18 -8.14
CA VAL A 288 3.11 -9.36 -8.22
C VAL A 288 2.46 -9.26 -6.84
N ILE A 289 2.18 -8.04 -6.40
CA ILE A 289 1.62 -7.74 -5.08
C ILE A 289 0.42 -6.80 -5.26
N GLU A 290 -0.63 -7.03 -4.48
CA GLU A 290 -1.78 -6.14 -4.38
C GLU A 290 -1.68 -5.35 -3.08
N LEU A 291 -1.51 -4.04 -3.18
CA LEU A 291 -1.29 -3.14 -2.04
C LEU A 291 -2.52 -2.25 -1.83
N PRO A 292 -3.00 -2.05 -0.58
CA PRO A 292 -4.15 -1.20 -0.25
C PRO A 292 -3.75 0.29 -0.19
N VAL A 293 -3.02 0.75 -1.21
CA VAL A 293 -2.52 2.11 -1.34
C VAL A 293 -2.89 2.67 -2.71
N GLU A 294 -3.12 3.97 -2.76
CA GLU A 294 -3.31 4.72 -4.00
C GLU A 294 -2.00 4.75 -4.82
N HIS A 295 -2.09 4.58 -6.14
CA HIS A 295 -0.91 4.37 -6.99
C HIS A 295 0.06 5.55 -7.02
N GLY A 296 -0.45 6.80 -6.97
CA GLY A 296 0.36 8.02 -6.91
C GLY A 296 1.20 8.08 -5.65
N LEU A 297 0.62 7.77 -4.49
CA LEU A 297 1.37 7.69 -3.22
C LEU A 297 2.49 6.64 -3.26
N LEU A 298 2.25 5.49 -3.90
CA LEU A 298 3.29 4.47 -4.09
C LEU A 298 4.39 4.95 -5.04
N LEU A 299 4.04 5.65 -6.12
CA LEU A 299 5.01 6.25 -7.05
C LEU A 299 5.85 7.32 -6.36
N ASP A 300 5.23 8.22 -5.60
CA ASP A 300 5.94 9.24 -4.82
C ASP A 300 6.93 8.60 -3.86
N ASN A 301 6.53 7.52 -3.19
CA ASN A 301 7.42 6.79 -2.30
C ASN A 301 8.58 6.11 -3.03
N LEU A 302 8.34 5.50 -4.20
CA LEU A 302 9.40 4.85 -4.98
C LEU A 302 10.41 5.85 -5.56
N LEU A 303 9.99 7.09 -5.81
CA LEU A 303 10.83 8.16 -6.32
C LEU A 303 11.50 8.99 -5.22
N ASP A 304 11.11 8.81 -3.96
CA ASP A 304 11.78 9.38 -2.80
C ASP A 304 12.79 8.38 -2.24
N LEU A 305 14.06 8.76 -2.07
CA LEU A 305 15.03 7.96 -1.32
C LEU A 305 15.37 8.57 0.04
N ALA A 306 14.84 9.76 0.36
CA ALA A 306 15.09 10.39 1.65
C ALA A 306 14.47 9.60 2.81
N HIS A 307 13.41 8.81 2.55
CA HIS A 307 12.82 7.91 3.56
C HIS A 307 13.63 6.63 3.80
N ALA A 308 14.54 6.26 2.88
CA ALA A 308 15.22 4.97 2.95
C ALA A 308 16.04 4.77 4.24
N PRO A 309 16.83 5.74 4.73
CA PRO A 309 17.54 5.63 6.01
C PRO A 309 16.65 5.43 7.24
N PHE A 310 15.34 5.69 7.14
CA PHE A 310 14.40 5.57 8.26
C PHE A 310 13.57 4.31 8.16
N THR A 311 13.04 4.03 6.97
CA THR A 311 12.08 2.94 6.72
C THR A 311 12.78 1.62 6.37
N HIS A 312 13.92 1.67 5.68
CA HIS A 312 14.65 0.48 5.19
C HIS A 312 15.88 0.14 6.05
N THR A 313 15.88 0.54 7.33
CA THR A 313 16.99 0.28 8.27
C THR A 313 17.22 -1.20 8.58
N SER A 314 16.18 -2.02 8.48
CA SER A 314 16.24 -3.48 8.67
C SER A 314 16.59 -4.24 7.40
N THR A 315 16.53 -3.59 6.23
CA THR A 315 16.73 -4.22 4.91
C THR A 315 18.05 -3.78 4.29
N PHE A 316 18.05 -2.74 3.45
CA PHE A 316 19.20 -2.35 2.62
C PHE A 316 19.82 -0.99 3.00
N ALA A 317 19.14 -0.16 3.79
CA ALA A 317 19.56 1.21 4.09
C ALA A 317 20.17 1.38 5.49
N LYS A 318 20.59 0.28 6.13
CA LYS A 318 21.19 0.33 7.47
C LYS A 318 22.45 1.20 7.49
N GLY A 319 22.39 2.32 8.21
CA GLY A 319 23.51 3.25 8.37
C GLY A 319 23.71 4.23 7.20
N TRP A 320 22.74 4.35 6.29
CA TRP A 320 22.74 5.39 5.27
C TRP A 320 22.49 6.76 5.91
N ALA A 321 23.22 7.79 5.47
CA ALA A 321 22.88 9.18 5.78
C ALA A 321 21.74 9.68 4.88
N VAL A 322 20.98 10.67 5.33
CA VAL A 322 19.98 11.33 4.49
C VAL A 322 20.69 12.02 3.32
N PRO A 323 20.30 11.77 2.06
CA PRO A 323 20.90 12.42 0.90
C PRO A 323 20.78 13.95 1.02
N SER A 324 21.86 14.68 0.73
CA SER A 324 21.83 16.15 0.81
C SER A 324 21.18 16.81 -0.40
N LEU A 325 21.10 16.12 -1.54
CA LEU A 325 20.50 16.63 -2.77
C LEU A 325 20.05 15.50 -3.71
N VAL A 326 18.95 15.71 -4.42
CA VAL A 326 18.52 14.92 -5.58
C VAL A 326 18.76 15.72 -6.84
N LYS A 327 19.42 15.13 -7.84
CA LYS A 327 19.59 15.77 -9.13
C LYS A 327 18.63 15.13 -10.13
N PHE A 328 17.56 15.85 -10.43
CA PHE A 328 16.64 15.45 -11.48
C PHE A 328 17.15 15.92 -12.84
N LEU A 329 17.25 14.98 -13.77
CA LEU A 329 17.32 15.22 -15.20
C LEU A 329 15.89 15.12 -15.73
N THR A 330 15.44 16.12 -16.47
CA THR A 330 14.16 16.08 -17.19
C THR A 330 14.40 15.91 -18.68
N PRO A 331 14.81 14.70 -19.15
CA PRO A 331 14.83 14.41 -20.58
C PRO A 331 13.40 14.45 -21.16
N ALA A 332 13.30 14.57 -22.50
CA ALA A 332 12.01 14.59 -23.20
C ALA A 332 11.16 13.31 -23.01
N SER A 333 11.75 12.23 -22.50
CA SER A 333 11.14 10.91 -22.29
C SER A 333 10.60 10.66 -20.87
N GLY A 334 10.91 11.50 -19.87
CA GLY A 334 10.50 11.25 -18.49
C GLY A 334 11.29 12.04 -17.44
N LEU A 335 11.05 11.74 -16.16
CA LEU A 335 11.83 12.27 -15.03
C LEU A 335 12.90 11.25 -14.66
N GLN A 336 14.17 11.58 -14.82
CA GLN A 336 15.28 10.75 -14.38
C GLN A 336 16.00 11.45 -13.23
N GLY A 337 16.63 10.71 -12.33
CA GLY A 337 17.43 11.30 -11.28
C GLY A 337 18.48 10.34 -10.73
N TYR A 338 19.49 10.91 -10.09
CA TYR A 338 20.47 10.16 -9.33
C TYR A 338 20.71 10.83 -7.98
N TRP A 339 21.16 10.04 -7.01
CA TRP A 339 21.27 10.46 -5.61
C TRP A 339 22.73 10.57 -5.20
N ASP A 340 23.16 11.71 -4.67
CA ASP A 340 24.54 11.88 -4.17
C ASP A 340 24.56 11.64 -2.65
N PRO A 341 25.35 10.70 -2.10
CA PRO A 341 26.46 9.94 -2.69
C PRO A 341 26.14 8.48 -3.07
N TYR A 342 24.88 8.13 -3.34
CA TYR A 342 24.46 6.75 -3.56
C TYR A 342 24.41 6.38 -5.05
N PRO A 343 25.01 5.27 -5.50
CA PRO A 343 25.00 4.85 -6.89
C PRO A 343 23.62 4.29 -7.31
N ILE A 344 22.57 5.09 -7.24
CA ILE A 344 21.19 4.75 -7.54
C ILE A 344 20.67 5.72 -8.59
N ASP A 345 20.47 5.20 -9.79
CA ASP A 345 19.77 5.89 -10.87
C ASP A 345 18.31 5.47 -10.84
N MET A 346 17.40 6.43 -10.96
CA MET A 346 15.96 6.21 -11.04
C MET A 346 15.38 6.94 -12.26
N GLU A 347 14.43 6.32 -12.93
CA GLU A 347 13.71 6.88 -14.07
C GLU A 347 12.22 6.57 -13.92
N PHE A 348 11.42 7.63 -13.90
CA PHE A 348 9.98 7.54 -14.08
C PHE A 348 9.66 7.41 -15.56
N GLN A 349 9.00 6.31 -15.92
CA GLN A 349 8.43 6.09 -17.24
C GLN A 349 6.90 6.20 -17.18
N PRO A 350 6.29 7.08 -18.01
CA PRO A 350 4.84 7.18 -18.08
C PRO A 350 4.19 5.84 -18.46
N PRO A 351 3.02 5.51 -17.88
CA PRO A 351 2.21 6.36 -17.01
C PRO A 351 2.43 6.16 -15.50
N CYS A 352 2.99 5.04 -15.05
CA CYS A 352 3.11 4.70 -13.63
C CYS A 352 4.23 3.69 -13.36
N MET A 353 5.37 3.85 -14.04
CA MET A 353 6.49 2.91 -13.96
C MET A 353 7.72 3.61 -13.42
N VAL A 354 8.47 2.91 -12.57
CA VAL A 354 9.76 3.36 -12.04
C VAL A 354 10.79 2.29 -12.35
N LEU A 355 11.80 2.68 -13.13
CA LEU A 355 13.00 1.89 -13.36
C LEU A 355 14.07 2.40 -12.41
N SER A 356 14.81 1.50 -11.78
CA SER A 356 15.98 1.86 -10.99
C SER A 356 17.16 0.97 -11.34
N THR A 357 18.36 1.54 -11.31
CA THR A 357 19.61 0.80 -11.43
C THR A 357 20.50 1.17 -10.26
N ILE A 358 20.82 0.18 -9.45
CA ILE A 358 21.60 0.32 -8.22
C ILE A 358 22.94 -0.35 -8.43
N GLY A 359 24.02 0.42 -8.31
CA GLY A 359 25.39 -0.10 -8.26
C GLY A 359 25.65 -0.79 -6.92
N ILE A 360 26.10 -2.04 -6.95
CA ILE A 360 26.44 -2.84 -5.79
C ILE A 360 27.95 -3.11 -5.86
N SER A 361 28.68 -2.95 -4.74
CA SER A 361 30.11 -3.33 -4.69
C SER A 361 30.31 -4.65 -3.95
N LYS A 362 29.50 -4.90 -2.92
CA LYS A 362 29.30 -6.19 -2.23
C LYS A 362 27.82 -6.29 -1.83
N PRO A 363 27.24 -7.49 -1.64
CA PRO A 363 25.89 -7.60 -1.10
C PRO A 363 25.73 -6.75 0.17
N GLY A 364 24.89 -5.70 0.12
CA GLY A 364 24.66 -4.78 1.24
C GLY A 364 25.72 -3.69 1.49
N LYS A 365 26.69 -3.46 0.57
CA LYS A 365 27.58 -2.29 0.61
C LYS A 365 27.60 -1.58 -0.76
N LEU A 366 27.41 -0.27 -0.73
CA LEU A 366 27.54 0.61 -1.88
C LEU A 366 28.98 1.14 -1.93
N GLU A 367 29.66 1.08 -3.08
CA GLU A 367 30.88 1.85 -3.35
C GLU A 367 30.75 2.56 -4.69
N GLY A 368 31.09 3.84 -4.74
CA GLY A 368 31.04 4.68 -5.93
C GLY A 368 30.18 5.93 -5.73
N GLN A 369 30.54 7.03 -6.41
CA GLN A 369 29.73 8.26 -6.42
C GLN A 369 28.63 8.22 -7.52
N ASN A 370 28.68 7.25 -8.41
CA ASN A 370 27.79 7.10 -9.57
C ASN A 370 27.64 5.60 -9.90
N ALA A 371 26.42 5.16 -10.25
CA ALA A 371 26.13 3.77 -10.61
C ALA A 371 27.05 3.23 -11.72
N GLN A 372 27.42 4.06 -12.71
CA GLN A 372 28.29 3.67 -13.82
C GLN A 372 29.71 3.25 -13.41
N GLN A 373 30.14 3.59 -12.19
CA GLN A 373 31.46 3.25 -11.67
C GLN A 373 31.46 1.92 -10.89
N CYS A 374 30.29 1.33 -10.66
CA CYS A 374 30.16 0.08 -9.93
C CYS A 374 30.46 -1.12 -10.84
N SER A 375 30.98 -2.19 -10.25
CA SER A 375 31.33 -3.41 -11.00
C SER A 375 30.16 -4.37 -11.19
N THR A 376 29.13 -4.26 -10.35
CA THR A 376 27.91 -5.06 -10.44
C THR A 376 26.69 -4.20 -10.17
N HIS A 377 25.56 -4.57 -10.78
CA HIS A 377 24.35 -3.77 -10.79
C HIS A 377 23.11 -4.62 -10.55
N LEU A 378 22.18 -4.00 -9.83
CA LEU A 378 20.80 -4.45 -9.65
C LEU A 378 19.89 -3.51 -10.42
N HIS A 379 19.19 -4.05 -11.41
CA HIS A 379 18.17 -3.33 -12.16
C HIS A 379 16.78 -3.77 -11.69
N GLN A 380 15.92 -2.80 -11.38
CA GLN A 380 14.57 -3.05 -10.89
C GLN A 380 13.55 -2.32 -11.76
N LEU A 381 12.43 -2.99 -12.02
CA LEU A 381 11.25 -2.42 -12.65
C LEU A 381 10.09 -2.52 -11.64
N HIS A 382 9.48 -1.38 -11.36
CA HIS A 382 8.24 -1.25 -10.60
C HIS A 382 7.14 -0.72 -11.51
N VAL A 383 6.01 -1.43 -11.59
CA VAL A 383 4.81 -0.97 -12.29
C VAL A 383 3.70 -0.81 -11.27
N CYS A 384 3.25 0.42 -11.04
CA CYS A 384 2.22 0.76 -10.07
C CYS A 384 0.86 0.88 -10.77
N LEU A 385 0.26 -0.25 -11.16
CA LEU A 385 -1.01 -0.28 -11.88
C LEU A 385 -2.18 0.07 -10.95
N PRO A 386 -3.03 1.07 -11.27
CA PRO A 386 -4.21 1.36 -10.47
C PRO A 386 -5.25 0.24 -10.60
N SER A 387 -5.45 -0.55 -9.55
CA SER A 387 -6.54 -1.54 -9.49
C SER A 387 -7.86 -0.85 -9.15
N SER A 388 -7.84 -0.02 -8.12
CA SER A 388 -8.90 0.90 -7.70
C SER A 388 -8.26 2.13 -7.08
N ARG A 389 -9.05 3.14 -6.71
CA ARG A 389 -8.47 4.39 -6.18
C ARG A 389 -7.79 4.25 -4.81
N GLN A 390 -7.92 3.09 -4.18
CA GLN A 390 -7.30 2.76 -2.89
C GLN A 390 -6.45 1.50 -3.00
N LYS A 391 -6.25 0.98 -4.21
CA LYS A 391 -5.59 -0.30 -4.40
C LYS A 391 -4.71 -0.26 -5.63
N THR A 392 -3.46 -0.65 -5.45
CA THR A 392 -2.46 -0.70 -6.50
C THR A 392 -1.99 -2.12 -6.69
N ARG A 393 -1.94 -2.57 -7.94
CA ARG A 393 -1.25 -3.79 -8.33
C ARG A 393 0.18 -3.44 -8.70
N LEU A 394 1.12 -3.85 -7.86
CA LEU A 394 2.55 -3.67 -8.06
C LEU A 394 3.12 -4.88 -8.79
N LEU A 395 3.68 -4.67 -9.98
CA LEU A 395 4.57 -5.66 -10.61
C LEU A 395 6.00 -5.22 -10.34
N TYR A 396 6.77 -6.14 -9.77
CA TYR A 396 8.18 -5.96 -9.46
C TYR A 396 9.02 -6.98 -10.23
N ARG A 397 9.98 -6.52 -11.02
CA ARG A 397 10.97 -7.36 -11.69
C ARG A 397 12.36 -6.95 -11.24
N MET A 398 13.14 -7.93 -10.82
CA MET A 398 14.51 -7.78 -10.38
C MET A 398 15.45 -8.47 -11.37
N SER A 399 16.44 -7.75 -11.88
CA SER A 399 17.45 -8.26 -12.80
C SER A 399 18.85 -7.90 -12.31
N LEU A 400 19.81 -8.81 -12.47
CA LEU A 400 21.21 -8.62 -12.06
C LEU A 400 22.11 -8.86 -13.26
N ASP A 401 23.17 -8.06 -13.42
CA ASP A 401 24.23 -8.29 -14.41
C ASP A 401 25.31 -9.27 -13.90
N PHE A 402 25.21 -9.68 -12.63
CA PHE A 402 26.11 -10.60 -11.96
C PHE A 402 25.37 -11.85 -11.47
N ALA A 403 26.16 -12.88 -11.14
CA ALA A 403 25.69 -14.13 -10.54
C ALA A 403 24.48 -14.80 -11.27
N PRO A 404 24.51 -14.96 -12.61
CA PRO A 404 23.38 -15.52 -13.36
C PRO A 404 23.02 -16.96 -12.95
N MET A 405 23.92 -17.66 -12.25
CA MET A 405 23.69 -18.99 -11.70
C MET A 405 22.66 -19.00 -10.56
N LEU A 406 22.44 -17.88 -9.85
CA LEU A 406 21.51 -17.81 -8.73
C LEU A 406 20.07 -18.13 -9.12
N LYS A 407 19.68 -17.89 -10.38
CA LYS A 407 18.34 -18.25 -10.89
C LYS A 407 18.09 -19.76 -10.90
N HIS A 408 19.15 -20.57 -10.92
CA HIS A 408 19.07 -22.03 -10.96
C HIS A 408 19.15 -22.67 -9.57
N VAL A 409 19.43 -21.89 -8.53
CA VAL A 409 19.48 -22.39 -7.17
C VAL A 409 18.04 -22.66 -6.69
N PRO A 410 17.73 -23.89 -6.25
CA PRO A 410 16.40 -24.25 -5.78
C PRO A 410 15.93 -23.30 -4.66
N PHE A 411 14.64 -22.99 -4.65
CA PHE A 411 13.99 -22.14 -3.64
C PHE A 411 14.42 -20.67 -3.56
N MET A 412 15.39 -20.20 -4.36
CA MET A 412 15.78 -18.78 -4.38
C MET A 412 14.62 -17.84 -4.68
N ARG A 413 13.64 -18.27 -5.48
CA ARG A 413 12.42 -17.48 -5.74
C ARG A 413 11.65 -17.14 -4.45
N TYR A 414 11.61 -18.04 -3.46
CA TYR A 414 10.95 -17.78 -2.18
C TYR A 414 11.75 -16.79 -1.33
N LEU A 415 13.09 -16.88 -1.36
CA LEU A 415 13.95 -15.92 -0.68
C LEU A 415 13.79 -14.52 -1.28
N TRP A 416 13.79 -14.40 -2.61
CA TRP A 416 13.55 -13.13 -3.29
C TRP A 416 12.17 -12.56 -2.98
N ARG A 417 11.15 -13.43 -2.95
CA ARG A 417 9.81 -13.04 -2.54
C ARG A 417 9.78 -12.50 -1.13
N HIS A 418 10.40 -13.20 -0.18
CA HIS A 418 10.47 -12.77 1.22
C HIS A 418 11.17 -11.41 1.38
N PHE A 419 12.29 -11.18 0.71
CA PHE A 419 12.96 -9.87 0.74
C PHE A 419 12.11 -8.77 0.13
N THR A 420 11.46 -9.05 -0.99
CA THR A 420 10.56 -8.10 -1.66
C THR A 420 9.38 -7.77 -0.76
N GLU A 421 8.74 -8.77 -0.16
CA GLU A 421 7.66 -8.57 0.81
C GLU A 421 8.14 -7.73 2.00
N GLN A 422 9.31 -8.00 2.59
CA GLN A 422 9.87 -7.20 3.69
C GLN A 422 10.07 -5.72 3.29
N VAL A 423 10.58 -5.45 2.09
CA VAL A 423 10.79 -4.09 1.59
C VAL A 423 9.44 -3.42 1.30
N HIS A 424 8.47 -4.15 0.74
CA HIS A 424 7.21 -3.58 0.28
C HIS A 424 6.07 -3.54 1.31
N TYR A 425 6.13 -4.31 2.39
CA TYR A 425 5.18 -4.23 3.51
C TYR A 425 5.54 -3.17 4.55
N LEU A 426 6.71 -2.54 4.43
CA LEU A 426 7.07 -1.34 5.20
C LEU A 426 6.34 -0.08 4.68
N PHE A 427 5.55 -0.20 3.61
CA PHE A 427 4.81 0.87 2.93
C PHE A 427 3.36 1.01 3.38
#